data_AF-A0A2V8P0M9-F1
#
_entry.id   AF-A0A2V8P0M9-F1
#
_cell.length_a   1.000
_cell.length_b   1.000
_cell.length_c   1.000
_cell.angle_alpha   90.00
_cell.angle_beta   90.00
_cell.angle_gamma   90.00
#
_symmetry.space_group_name_H-M   'P 1'
#
loop_
_entity.id
_entity.type
_entity.pdbx_description
1 polymer ?
#
loop_
_entity_poly.entity_id
_entity_poly.type
_entity_poly.pdbx_seq_one_letter_code
_entity_poly.pdbx_strand_id
1 'polypeptide(L)'
;MTFQIEKETNMNAYRKLTLFALVATVLAVSTPNARAQLLEERMRVTFSGPVEVPGDVLPAGSYIFEALENGHLTRILSADEKHVYATLMTIPDERIEPMEKATVILGESPKGAPERVETWFFPGDSVGNEFIYQKTRSSKNPASIIGAFTRETGRGAAETAKGAAISSEFLAVHAEHVVVNSGVAMAHALKYLVS
;
A
#
# COMPACT_ATOMS: atom_id res chain seq x y z
N MET A 1 30.94 -78.26 19.43
CA MET A 1 29.62 -77.59 19.49
C MET A 1 29.88 -76.09 19.39
N THR A 2 30.35 -75.62 18.23
CA THR A 2 30.95 -74.27 18.11
C THR A 2 30.82 -73.70 16.69
N PHE A 3 29.71 -73.96 16.01
CA PHE A 3 29.46 -73.42 14.64
C PHE A 3 28.05 -72.89 14.44
N GLN A 4 27.22 -72.86 15.49
CA GLN A 4 25.83 -72.37 15.41
C GLN A 4 25.64 -70.94 15.94
N ILE A 5 26.60 -70.36 16.69
CA ILE A 5 26.45 -69.02 17.29
C ILE A 5 26.80 -67.87 16.32
N GLU A 6 27.60 -68.11 15.29
CA GLU A 6 28.06 -67.04 14.38
C GLU A 6 26.99 -66.59 13.36
N LYS A 7 26.03 -67.48 13.02
CA LYS A 7 25.03 -67.20 11.98
C LYS A 7 23.86 -66.34 12.49
N GLU A 8 23.39 -66.56 13.73
CA GLU A 8 22.32 -65.75 14.33
C GLU A 8 22.75 -64.32 14.66
N THR A 9 24.01 -64.16 15.11
CA THR A 9 24.56 -62.85 15.48
C THR A 9 24.63 -61.92 14.26
N ASN A 10 24.97 -62.47 13.09
CA ASN A 10 24.99 -61.75 11.83
C ASN A 10 23.59 -61.28 11.40
N MET A 11 22.56 -62.14 11.41
CA MET A 11 21.23 -61.76 10.92
C MET A 11 20.56 -60.66 11.77
N ASN A 12 20.86 -60.62 13.08
CA ASN A 12 20.40 -59.56 13.98
C ASN A 12 21.21 -58.26 13.80
N ALA A 13 22.49 -58.36 13.47
CA ALA A 13 23.33 -57.21 13.10
C ALA A 13 22.87 -56.59 11.77
N TYR A 14 22.56 -57.40 10.74
CA TYR A 14 22.02 -56.90 9.47
C TYR A 14 20.64 -56.27 9.63
N ARG A 15 19.75 -56.82 10.49
CA ARG A 15 18.44 -56.21 10.82
C ARG A 15 18.58 -54.87 11.54
N LYS A 16 19.54 -54.75 12.47
CA LYS A 16 19.86 -53.47 13.14
C LYS A 16 20.48 -52.46 12.17
N LEU A 17 21.36 -52.92 11.27
CA LEU A 17 21.98 -52.08 10.24
C LEU A 17 20.95 -51.56 9.22
N THR A 18 20.02 -52.42 8.79
CA THR A 18 18.91 -52.02 7.90
C THR A 18 17.91 -51.10 8.59
N LEU A 19 17.56 -51.35 9.86
CA LEU A 19 16.72 -50.43 10.65
C LEU A 19 17.39 -49.07 10.87
N PHE A 20 18.70 -49.05 11.13
CA PHE A 20 19.46 -47.81 11.29
C PHE A 20 19.54 -47.03 9.97
N ALA A 21 19.78 -47.71 8.85
CA ALA A 21 19.76 -47.10 7.51
C ALA A 21 18.37 -46.54 7.14
N LEU A 22 17.29 -47.23 7.51
CA LEU A 22 15.92 -46.77 7.28
C LEU A 22 15.60 -45.49 8.09
N VAL A 23 15.96 -45.46 9.37
CA VAL A 23 15.76 -44.29 10.24
C VAL A 23 16.60 -43.08 9.79
N ALA A 24 17.85 -43.32 9.35
CA ALA A 24 18.70 -42.28 8.78
C ALA A 24 18.13 -41.72 7.46
N THR A 25 17.49 -42.55 6.65
CA THR A 25 16.85 -42.12 5.40
C THR A 25 15.59 -41.27 5.68
N VAL A 26 14.79 -41.60 6.70
CA VAL A 26 13.61 -40.81 7.08
C VAL A 26 13.99 -39.45 7.66
N LEU A 27 15.12 -39.36 8.40
CA LEU A 27 15.64 -38.08 8.91
C LEU A 27 16.24 -37.19 7.81
N ALA A 28 16.69 -37.76 6.68
CA ALA A 28 17.25 -37.01 5.55
C ALA A 28 16.19 -36.33 4.66
N VAL A 29 14.91 -36.72 4.77
CA VAL A 29 13.81 -36.08 4.02
C VAL A 29 13.28 -34.81 4.71
N SER A 30 13.72 -34.54 5.94
CA SER A 30 13.48 -33.27 6.62
C SER A 30 14.54 -32.22 6.27
N THR A 31 14.83 -32.05 4.99
CA THR A 31 15.35 -30.75 4.56
C THR A 31 14.14 -29.82 4.49
N PRO A 32 14.19 -28.62 5.11
CA PRO A 32 13.24 -27.59 4.72
C PRO A 32 13.36 -27.49 3.20
N ASN A 33 12.24 -27.60 2.49
CA ASN A 33 12.15 -27.18 1.10
C ASN A 33 12.59 -25.72 1.08
N ALA A 34 13.89 -25.49 0.96
CA ALA A 34 14.46 -24.26 0.45
C ALA A 34 14.03 -24.24 -1.01
N ARG A 35 12.77 -23.89 -1.22
CA ARG A 35 12.36 -23.30 -2.47
C ARG A 35 13.23 -22.07 -2.58
N ALA A 36 14.29 -22.20 -3.36
CA ALA A 36 14.90 -21.07 -4.03
C ALA A 36 13.75 -20.39 -4.80
N GLN A 37 13.10 -19.45 -4.12
CA GLN A 37 12.14 -18.53 -4.70
C GLN A 37 12.98 -17.65 -5.62
N LEU A 38 13.06 -18.06 -6.88
CA LEU A 38 13.53 -17.15 -7.93
C LEU A 38 12.60 -15.92 -7.89
N LEU A 39 13.16 -14.76 -7.55
CA LEU A 39 12.61 -13.41 -7.77
C LEU A 39 11.37 -12.94 -6.97
N GLU A 40 11.18 -13.37 -5.72
CA GLU A 40 10.32 -12.61 -4.80
C GLU A 40 11.17 -12.08 -3.65
N GLU A 41 11.71 -10.86 -3.81
CA GLU A 41 12.38 -10.11 -2.75
C GLU A 41 11.35 -9.70 -1.69
N ARG A 42 11.03 -10.63 -0.79
CA ARG A 42 10.10 -10.41 0.30
C ARG A 42 10.64 -10.88 1.63
N MET A 43 10.40 -10.11 2.68
CA MET A 43 10.85 -10.43 4.03
C MET A 43 9.77 -10.23 5.08
N ARG A 44 9.83 -11.05 6.13
CA ARG A 44 9.00 -10.88 7.31
C ARG A 44 9.62 -9.85 8.24
N VAL A 45 8.84 -8.86 8.63
CA VAL A 45 9.23 -7.79 9.56
C VAL A 45 8.33 -7.85 10.78
N THR A 46 8.88 -7.67 11.97
CA THR A 46 8.11 -7.65 13.22
C THR A 46 8.39 -6.35 13.97
N PHE A 47 7.33 -5.64 14.32
CA PHE A 47 7.39 -4.42 15.11
C PHE A 47 6.78 -4.66 16.50
N SER A 48 7.49 -4.25 17.54
CA SER A 48 7.04 -4.35 18.94
C SER A 48 6.08 -3.22 19.35
N GLY A 49 6.02 -2.15 18.55
CA GLY A 49 5.14 -1.00 18.73
C GLY A 49 4.51 -0.56 17.40
N PRO A 50 3.60 0.42 17.42
CA PRO A 50 3.09 1.02 16.21
C PRO A 50 4.23 1.70 15.43
N VAL A 51 4.19 1.60 14.11
CA VAL A 51 5.15 2.26 13.19
C VAL A 51 4.43 2.98 12.07
N GLU A 52 4.93 4.15 11.69
CA GLU A 52 4.41 4.92 10.56
C GLU A 52 4.98 4.36 9.25
N VAL A 53 4.13 4.23 8.24
CA VAL A 53 4.47 4.03 6.83
C VAL A 53 3.83 5.16 6.02
N PRO A 54 4.21 5.41 4.76
CA PRO A 54 3.57 6.46 3.98
C PRO A 54 2.03 6.38 3.97
N GLY A 55 1.38 7.36 4.59
CA GLY A 55 -0.07 7.50 4.61
C GLY A 55 -0.82 6.71 5.68
N ASP A 56 -0.16 5.86 6.47
CA ASP A 56 -0.83 5.03 7.49
C ASP A 56 0.10 4.67 8.68
N VAL A 57 -0.48 4.10 9.74
CA VAL A 57 0.27 3.57 10.89
C VAL A 57 -0.05 2.10 11.06
N LEU A 58 0.97 1.26 10.93
CA LEU A 58 0.88 -0.17 11.19
C LEU A 58 0.90 -0.41 12.70
N PRO A 59 -0.06 -1.18 13.26
CA PRO A 59 0.01 -1.63 14.65
C PRO A 59 1.22 -2.54 14.92
N ALA A 60 1.54 -2.75 16.20
CA ALA A 60 2.52 -3.77 16.59
C ALA A 60 2.10 -5.15 16.05
N GLY A 61 3.03 -5.87 15.43
CA GLY A 61 2.72 -7.12 14.74
C GLY A 61 3.79 -7.54 13.74
N SER A 62 3.51 -8.64 13.04
CA SER A 62 4.37 -9.14 11.97
C SER A 62 3.72 -8.92 10.60
N TYR A 63 4.52 -8.49 9.64
CA TYR A 63 4.11 -8.14 8.30
C TYR A 63 5.04 -8.76 7.27
N ILE A 64 4.56 -8.92 6.04
CA ILE A 64 5.39 -9.26 4.88
C ILE A 64 5.60 -8.01 4.06
N PHE A 65 6.87 -7.65 3.86
CA PHE A 65 7.29 -6.59 2.95
C PHE A 65 7.72 -7.28 1.67
N GLU A 66 7.08 -6.94 0.56
CA GLU A 66 7.32 -7.57 -0.73
C GLU A 66 7.65 -6.48 -1.75
N ALA A 67 8.83 -6.58 -2.36
CA ALA A 67 9.20 -5.72 -3.48
C ALA A 67 8.43 -6.17 -4.74
N LEU A 68 7.86 -5.19 -5.43
CA LEU A 68 7.19 -5.31 -6.71
C LEU A 68 7.86 -4.37 -7.71
N GLU A 69 7.66 -4.61 -9.00
CA GLU A 69 8.16 -3.74 -10.06
C GLU A 69 9.65 -3.39 -9.92
N ASN A 70 10.50 -4.40 -9.69
CA ASN A 70 11.96 -4.24 -9.48
C ASN A 70 12.31 -3.27 -8.33
N GLY A 71 11.54 -3.28 -7.24
CA GLY A 71 11.80 -2.44 -6.07
C GLY A 71 11.25 -1.01 -6.16
N HIS A 72 10.50 -0.67 -7.21
CA HIS A 72 9.80 0.62 -7.30
C HIS A 72 8.55 0.68 -6.40
N LEU A 73 7.97 -0.47 -6.08
CA LEU A 73 6.83 -0.57 -5.18
C LEU A 73 7.12 -1.58 -4.08
N THR A 74 6.68 -1.29 -2.87
CA THR A 74 6.61 -2.26 -1.77
C THR A 74 5.17 -2.51 -1.40
N ARG A 75 4.74 -3.78 -1.43
CA ARG A 75 3.46 -4.23 -0.90
C ARG A 75 3.65 -4.75 0.52
N ILE A 76 2.79 -4.28 1.43
CA ILE A 76 2.80 -4.68 2.85
C ILE A 76 1.58 -5.54 3.12
N LEU A 77 1.82 -6.79 3.53
CA LEU A 77 0.78 -7.76 3.83
C LEU A 77 0.77 -8.14 5.31
N SER A 78 -0.36 -8.67 5.78
CA SER A 78 -0.47 -9.36 7.06
C SER A 78 0.47 -10.57 7.12
N ALA A 79 0.81 -11.02 8.33
CA ALA A 79 1.64 -12.19 8.57
C ALA A 79 1.16 -13.48 7.88
N ASP A 80 -0.15 -13.60 7.66
CA ASP A 80 -0.83 -14.71 6.98
C ASP A 80 -1.10 -14.44 5.49
N GLU A 81 -0.65 -13.31 4.96
CA GLU A 81 -0.73 -12.88 3.55
C GLU A 81 -2.17 -12.73 3.03
N LYS A 82 -3.18 -12.70 3.91
CA LYS A 82 -4.60 -12.56 3.52
C LYS A 82 -5.07 -11.13 3.41
N HIS A 83 -4.35 -10.18 4.02
CA HIS A 83 -4.71 -8.78 4.02
C HIS A 83 -3.55 -7.94 3.50
N VAL A 84 -3.83 -7.04 2.57
CA VAL A 84 -2.88 -6.03 2.09
C VAL A 84 -3.16 -4.74 2.85
N TYR A 85 -2.19 -4.28 3.62
CA TYR A 85 -2.24 -3.00 4.34
C TYR A 85 -1.98 -1.84 3.40
N ALA A 86 -0.95 -1.94 2.56
CA ALA A 86 -0.55 -0.87 1.68
C ALA A 86 0.23 -1.36 0.45
N THR A 87 0.29 -0.54 -0.59
CA THR A 87 1.23 -0.66 -1.71
C THR A 87 1.83 0.72 -1.95
N LEU A 88 3.13 0.84 -1.70
CA LEU A 88 3.80 2.12 -1.47
C LEU A 88 4.98 2.29 -2.42
N MET A 89 5.21 3.53 -2.86
CA MET A 89 6.32 3.86 -3.75
C MET A 89 7.64 3.89 -2.99
N THR A 90 8.68 3.34 -3.60
CA THR A 90 10.03 3.30 -3.06
C THR A 90 11.07 3.83 -4.06
N ILE A 91 12.17 4.34 -3.54
CA ILE A 91 13.39 4.68 -4.29
C ILE A 91 14.55 3.82 -3.81
N PRO A 92 15.54 3.51 -4.66
CA PRO A 92 16.71 2.75 -4.23
C PRO A 92 17.59 3.57 -3.28
N ASP A 93 17.98 2.95 -2.17
CA ASP A 93 18.98 3.47 -1.21
C ASP A 93 20.23 2.60 -1.28
N GLU A 94 21.26 3.08 -1.99
CA GLU A 94 22.49 2.34 -2.24
C GLU A 94 23.51 2.50 -1.11
N ARG A 95 24.08 1.38 -0.67
CA ARG A 95 25.11 1.32 0.37
C ARG A 95 26.38 0.64 -0.13
N ILE A 96 27.52 1.07 0.39
CA ILE A 96 28.84 0.49 0.08
C ILE A 96 28.95 -0.95 0.61
N GLU A 97 28.38 -1.20 1.79
CA GLU A 97 28.40 -2.51 2.44
C GLU A 97 26.99 -3.11 2.41
N PRO A 98 26.84 -4.35 1.89
CA PRO A 98 25.57 -5.07 1.92
C PRO A 98 25.07 -5.31 3.35
N MET A 99 23.75 -5.33 3.52
CA MET A 99 23.16 -5.70 4.79
C MET A 99 23.11 -7.23 4.90
N GLU A 100 23.97 -7.82 5.73
CA GLU A 100 24.03 -9.29 5.92
C GLU A 100 22.69 -9.89 6.39
N LYS A 101 21.82 -9.07 6.98
CA LYS A 101 20.52 -9.47 7.52
C LYS A 101 19.43 -8.55 7.00
N ALA A 102 18.23 -9.12 6.90
CA ALA A 102 16.99 -8.39 6.70
C ALA A 102 16.91 -7.25 7.73
N THR A 103 16.96 -6.01 7.27
CA THR A 103 17.04 -4.83 8.14
C THR A 103 16.02 -3.79 7.75
N VAL A 104 15.37 -3.21 8.75
CA VAL A 104 14.50 -2.05 8.59
C VAL A 104 15.11 -0.89 9.36
N ILE A 105 15.31 0.23 8.68
CA ILE A 105 15.78 1.48 9.27
C ILE A 105 14.55 2.27 9.69
N LEU A 106 14.51 2.66 10.96
CA LEU A 106 13.46 3.50 11.53
C LEU A 106 13.97 4.94 11.64
N GLY A 107 13.20 5.87 11.10
CA GLY A 107 13.47 7.30 11.16
C GLY A 107 12.90 7.98 12.39
N GLU A 108 13.50 9.11 12.75
CA GLU A 108 13.02 9.93 13.85
C GLU A 108 11.64 10.54 13.54
N SER A 109 10.75 10.47 14.54
CA SER A 109 9.44 11.12 14.53
C SER A 109 9.35 12.13 15.67
N PRO A 110 8.49 13.17 15.57
CA PRO A 110 8.26 14.11 16.66
C PRO A 110 7.95 13.37 17.97
N LYS A 111 8.40 13.91 19.11
CA LYS A 111 8.27 13.24 20.41
C LYS A 111 6.83 12.79 20.68
N GLY A 112 6.64 11.48 20.82
CA GLY A 112 5.34 10.84 21.09
C GLY A 112 4.59 10.34 19.85
N ALA A 113 5.10 10.57 18.64
CA ALA A 113 4.62 9.92 17.43
C ALA A 113 5.34 8.58 17.20
N PRO A 114 4.70 7.60 16.51
CA PRO A 114 5.36 6.36 16.09
C PRO A 114 6.62 6.63 15.26
N GLU A 115 7.65 5.82 15.44
CA GLU A 115 8.80 5.81 14.54
C GLU A 115 8.34 5.45 13.12
N ARG A 116 8.99 6.03 12.11
CA ARG A 116 8.64 5.81 10.71
C ARG A 116 9.56 4.78 10.09
N VAL A 117 9.05 3.93 9.21
CA VAL A 117 9.90 3.06 8.41
C VAL A 117 10.53 3.89 7.29
N GLU A 118 11.84 4.11 7.31
CA GLU A 118 12.54 4.85 6.25
C GLU A 118 12.87 3.92 5.10
N THR A 119 13.72 2.92 5.35
CA THR A 119 14.25 2.02 4.33
C THR A 119 14.20 0.58 4.84
N TRP A 120 13.97 -0.37 3.95
CA TRP A 120 14.15 -1.78 4.25
C TRP A 120 15.10 -2.46 3.24
N PHE A 121 15.92 -3.37 3.74
CA PHE A 121 16.95 -4.09 2.99
C PHE A 121 16.68 -5.59 3.05
N PHE A 122 16.67 -6.23 1.89
CA PHE A 122 16.65 -7.68 1.80
C PHE A 122 18.02 -8.25 2.24
N PRO A 123 18.06 -9.43 2.87
CA PRO A 123 19.34 -10.01 3.33
C PRO A 123 20.31 -10.24 2.17
N GLY A 124 21.53 -9.70 2.30
CA GLY A 124 22.60 -9.84 1.32
C GLY A 124 22.65 -8.71 0.29
N ASP A 125 21.68 -7.80 0.29
CA ASP A 125 21.60 -6.71 -0.68
C ASP A 125 22.29 -5.44 -0.19
N SER A 126 22.93 -4.75 -1.13
CA SER A 126 23.52 -3.42 -0.94
C SER A 126 22.56 -2.30 -1.34
N VAL A 127 21.39 -2.62 -1.88
CA VAL A 127 20.38 -1.66 -2.30
C VAL A 127 19.12 -1.91 -1.47
N GLY A 128 18.66 -0.86 -0.78
CA GLY A 128 17.43 -0.87 0.00
C GLY A 128 16.29 -0.22 -0.75
N ASN A 129 15.07 -0.44 -0.25
CA ASN A 129 13.86 0.19 -0.73
C ASN A 129 13.43 1.29 0.26
N GLU A 130 13.75 2.54 -0.04
CA GLU A 130 13.42 3.72 0.78
C GLU A 130 12.02 4.23 0.44
N PHE A 131 11.19 4.41 1.46
CA PHE A 131 9.83 4.91 1.30
C PHE A 131 9.77 6.41 1.06
N ILE A 132 8.98 6.82 0.06
CA ILE A 132 8.72 8.23 -0.20
C ILE A 132 7.60 8.73 0.71
N TYR A 133 7.95 9.54 1.71
CA TYR A 133 6.97 10.28 2.51
C TYR A 133 6.65 11.60 1.83
N GLN A 134 5.43 11.70 1.27
CA GLN A 134 4.94 13.00 0.84
C GLN A 134 4.82 13.90 2.07
N LYS A 135 5.33 15.14 1.99
CA LYS A 135 4.98 16.19 2.94
C LYS A 135 3.49 16.47 2.77
N THR A 136 2.66 15.71 3.44
CA THR A 136 1.25 16.02 3.60
C THR A 136 1.21 17.44 4.17
N ARG A 137 0.52 18.36 3.48
CA ARG A 137 0.12 19.65 4.06
C ARG A 137 -0.83 19.49 5.26
N SER A 138 -0.96 18.29 5.83
CA SER A 138 -1.93 17.93 6.87
C SER A 138 -1.28 17.12 8.00
N SER A 139 -0.39 17.76 8.75
CA SER A 139 -0.12 17.37 10.15
C SER A 139 -1.21 17.86 11.11
N LYS A 140 -2.39 18.24 10.61
CA LYS A 140 -3.52 18.63 11.45
C LYS A 140 -4.57 17.54 11.37
N ASN A 141 -4.78 16.89 12.52
CA ASN A 141 -6.04 16.35 13.03
C ASN A 141 -7.01 15.82 11.93
N PRO A 142 -7.39 14.53 11.90
CA PRO A 142 -8.31 13.99 10.90
C PRO A 142 -9.61 14.81 10.70
N ALA A 143 -10.07 15.54 11.73
CA ALA A 143 -11.17 16.51 11.62
C ALA A 143 -10.93 17.65 10.60
N SER A 144 -9.66 18.05 10.39
CA SER A 144 -9.28 19.10 9.44
C SER A 144 -9.29 18.62 7.99
N ILE A 145 -9.04 17.32 7.74
CA ILE A 145 -9.17 16.71 6.40
C ILE A 145 -10.64 16.67 6.01
N ILE A 146 -11.52 16.21 6.91
CA ILE A 146 -12.97 16.22 6.69
C ILE A 146 -13.47 17.66 6.51
N GLY A 147 -12.97 18.61 7.32
CA GLY A 147 -13.31 20.02 7.21
C GLY A 147 -12.85 20.68 5.90
N ALA A 148 -11.67 20.32 5.40
CA ALA A 148 -11.15 20.81 4.11
C ALA A 148 -11.96 20.23 2.94
N PHE A 149 -12.22 18.92 2.93
CA PHE A 149 -13.04 18.26 1.92
C PHE A 149 -14.47 18.83 1.87
N THR A 150 -15.07 19.06 3.04
CA THR A 150 -16.42 19.66 3.14
C THR A 150 -16.41 21.12 2.68
N ARG A 151 -15.34 21.88 2.94
CA ARG A 151 -15.19 23.27 2.47
C ARG A 151 -15.02 23.38 0.97
N GLU A 152 -14.21 22.51 0.36
CA GLU A 152 -14.05 22.51 -1.10
C GLU A 152 -15.33 22.10 -1.80
N THR A 153 -16.04 21.09 -1.29
CA THR A 153 -17.35 20.67 -1.80
C THR A 153 -18.38 21.80 -1.66
N GLY A 154 -18.43 22.46 -0.50
CA GLY A 154 -19.33 23.59 -0.27
C GLY A 154 -18.99 24.82 -1.12
N ARG A 155 -17.71 25.08 -1.39
CA ARG A 155 -17.26 26.19 -2.26
C ARG A 155 -17.65 25.93 -3.71
N GLY A 156 -17.47 24.71 -4.22
CA GLY A 156 -17.92 24.33 -5.56
C GLY A 156 -19.44 24.41 -5.73
N ALA A 157 -20.20 23.99 -4.72
CA ALA A 157 -21.66 24.13 -4.71
C ALA A 157 -22.10 25.60 -4.69
N ALA A 158 -21.43 26.44 -3.89
CA ALA A 158 -21.72 27.88 -3.83
C ALA A 158 -21.34 28.62 -5.12
N GLU A 159 -20.24 28.25 -5.77
CA GLU A 159 -19.85 28.81 -7.07
C GLU A 159 -20.81 28.40 -8.18
N THR A 160 -21.31 27.15 -8.15
CA THR A 160 -22.34 26.67 -9.09
C THR A 160 -23.67 27.39 -8.87
N ALA A 161 -24.09 27.58 -7.61
CA ALA A 161 -25.31 28.32 -7.28
C ALA A 161 -25.22 29.79 -7.68
N LYS A 162 -24.06 30.44 -7.49
CA LYS A 162 -23.81 31.80 -7.96
C LYS A 162 -23.82 31.88 -9.48
N GLY A 163 -23.20 30.93 -10.19
CA GLY A 163 -23.24 30.87 -11.65
C GLY A 163 -24.66 30.73 -12.19
N ALA A 164 -25.49 29.90 -11.55
CA ALA A 164 -26.91 29.72 -11.91
C ALA A 164 -27.78 30.94 -11.57
N ALA A 165 -27.48 31.65 -10.48
CA ALA A 165 -28.17 32.91 -10.15
C ALA A 165 -27.83 34.01 -11.15
N ILE A 166 -26.54 34.16 -11.50
CA ILE A 166 -26.07 35.15 -12.48
C ILE A 166 -26.66 34.86 -13.88
N SER A 167 -26.78 33.59 -14.29
CA SER A 167 -27.41 33.24 -15.56
C SER A 167 -28.93 33.50 -15.54
N SER A 168 -29.61 33.29 -14.42
CA SER A 168 -31.04 33.59 -14.26
C SER A 168 -31.32 35.09 -14.30
N GLU A 169 -30.48 35.91 -13.67
CA GLU A 169 -30.55 37.37 -13.73
C GLU A 169 -30.27 37.88 -15.15
N PHE A 170 -29.30 37.31 -15.85
CA PHE A 170 -29.03 37.63 -17.25
C PHE A 170 -30.23 37.31 -18.16
N LEU A 171 -30.90 36.17 -17.96
CA LEU A 171 -32.11 35.82 -18.71
C LEU A 171 -33.31 36.73 -18.38
N ALA A 172 -33.46 37.14 -17.12
CA ALA A 172 -34.52 38.07 -16.71
C ALA A 172 -34.31 39.47 -17.33
N VAL A 173 -33.08 39.99 -17.31
CA VAL A 173 -32.74 41.31 -17.88
C VAL A 173 -32.95 41.34 -19.40
N HIS A 174 -32.72 40.23 -20.11
CA HIS A 174 -32.90 40.18 -21.57
C HIS A 174 -34.32 39.80 -22.01
N ALA A 175 -35.14 39.19 -21.13
CA ALA A 175 -36.55 38.93 -21.40
C ALA A 175 -37.36 40.24 -21.52
N GLU A 176 -37.01 41.26 -20.72
CA GLU A 176 -37.68 42.57 -20.73
C GLU A 176 -37.50 43.29 -22.08
N HIS A 177 -36.30 43.24 -22.68
CA HIS A 177 -36.03 43.83 -24.00
C HIS A 177 -36.74 43.09 -25.16
N VAL A 178 -36.91 41.77 -25.06
CA VAL A 178 -37.63 40.98 -26.09
C VAL A 178 -39.13 41.27 -26.04
N VAL A 179 -39.73 41.38 -24.84
CA VAL A 179 -41.16 41.67 -24.69
C VAL A 179 -41.49 43.11 -25.12
N VAL A 180 -40.65 44.09 -24.76
CA VAL A 180 -40.86 45.50 -25.13
C VAL A 180 -40.72 45.72 -26.64
N ASN A 181 -39.71 45.13 -27.28
CA ASN A 181 -39.50 45.32 -28.73
C ASN A 181 -40.53 44.55 -29.58
N SER A 182 -41.10 43.47 -29.07
CA SER A 182 -42.20 42.72 -29.71
C SER A 182 -43.54 43.46 -29.62
N GLY A 183 -43.80 44.18 -28.52
CA GLY A 183 -45.02 44.98 -28.34
C GLY A 183 -45.06 46.22 -29.24
N VAL A 184 -43.92 46.90 -29.43
CA VAL A 184 -43.80 48.07 -30.31
C VAL A 184 -43.96 47.67 -31.79
N ALA A 185 -43.45 46.50 -32.20
CA ALA A 185 -43.62 45.97 -33.55
C ALA A 185 -45.10 45.64 -33.89
N MET A 186 -45.85 45.05 -32.94
CA MET A 186 -47.28 44.79 -33.08
C MET A 186 -48.12 46.08 -33.14
N ALA A 187 -47.79 47.08 -32.33
CA ALA A 187 -48.48 48.38 -32.35
C ALA A 187 -48.24 49.17 -33.65
N HIS A 188 -47.05 49.04 -34.25
CA HIS A 188 -46.75 49.70 -35.53
C HIS A 188 -47.42 48.99 -36.72
N ALA A 189 -47.57 47.65 -36.68
CA ALA A 189 -48.27 46.89 -37.72
C ALA A 189 -49.78 47.17 -37.78
N LEU A 190 -50.43 47.39 -36.63
CA LEU A 190 -51.86 47.72 -36.58
C LEU A 190 -52.19 49.11 -37.16
N LYS A 191 -51.23 50.04 -37.18
CA LYS A 191 -51.42 51.39 -37.74
C LYS A 191 -51.51 51.40 -39.28
N TYR A 192 -51.10 50.33 -39.96
CA TYR A 192 -51.18 50.17 -41.42
C TYR A 192 -52.37 49.31 -41.88
N LEU A 193 -53.21 48.82 -40.96
CA LEU A 193 -54.34 47.94 -41.27
C LEU A 193 -55.69 48.66 -41.26
N VAL A 194 -55.72 49.98 -41.00
CA VAL A 194 -56.93 50.83 -41.03
C VAL A 194 -56.69 52.10 -41.87
N SER A 195 -56.04 51.95 -43.03
CA SER A 195 -56.06 52.96 -44.09
C SER A 195 -56.40 52.32 -45.43
#